data_AF-D0IJV6-F1
#
_entry.id   AF-D0IJV6-F1
#
_cell.length_a   1.000
_cell.length_b   1.000
_cell.length_c   1.000
_cell.angle_alpha   90.00
_cell.angle_beta   90.00
_cell.angle_gamma   90.00
#
_symmetry.space_group_name_H-M   'P 1'
#
loop_
_entity.id
_entity.type
_entity.pdbx_description
1 polymer ?
#
loop_
_entity_poly.entity_id
_entity_poly.type
_entity_poly.pdbx_seq_one_letter_code
_entity_poly.pdbx_strand_id
1 'polypeptide(L)'
;MQLSLAGLWQLSPLTDLSIPQDDITFPAPLSAVLPKTLSEAEIAEQEWHLMHDIEVDEDLLSFAAIDLVLEGIDYHAEVRLNGGALFDCDGSLAIYRKDIRPLLKLGRNRFEILFLEADEDWLLDEEATELCFLGEQDTPNYDQRIGVWKAPYLQCIRHLRLNHVSTEQVWHHSGCELLVNLFFTTYSPGLVSAAVKFDGRTYQVPIDVRSDHASVLFQVDAPKIYDVRRPRAEDLYIITVQLDGQIKRFQLGLSEAHCVSHFPL
;
A
#
# COMPACT_ATOMS: atom_id res chain seq x y z
N MET A 1 7.91 9.41 -6.19
CA MET A 1 9.05 9.35 -5.24
C MET A 1 8.53 8.80 -3.93
N GLN A 2 9.30 7.98 -3.22
CA GLN A 2 8.95 7.53 -1.87
C GLN A 2 9.86 8.19 -0.84
N LEU A 3 9.27 8.83 0.17
CA LEU A 3 9.98 9.31 1.35
C LEU A 3 9.71 8.32 2.48
N SER A 4 10.74 7.64 2.96
CA SER A 4 10.59 6.66 4.04
C SER A 4 10.36 7.36 5.38
N LEU A 5 9.45 6.80 6.20
CA LEU A 5 9.28 7.14 7.61
C LEU A 5 9.90 6.06 8.53
N ALA A 6 10.92 5.34 8.05
CA ALA A 6 11.62 4.29 8.81
C ALA A 6 12.60 4.83 9.88
N GLY A 7 12.49 6.11 10.24
CA GLY A 7 13.30 6.71 11.31
C GLY A 7 12.93 6.19 12.70
N LEU A 8 13.45 6.85 13.74
CA LEU A 8 13.09 6.54 15.12
C LEU A 8 11.65 7.02 15.40
N TRP A 9 10.83 6.11 15.91
CA TRP A 9 9.51 6.40 16.46
C TRP A 9 9.59 6.27 17.97
N GLN A 10 9.13 7.29 18.68
CA GLN A 10 9.04 7.21 20.14
C GLN A 10 7.81 6.38 20.51
N LEU A 11 8.02 5.26 21.20
CA LEU A 11 6.98 4.41 21.77
C LEU A 11 6.70 4.84 23.21
N SER A 12 5.43 5.11 23.53
CA SER A 12 4.97 5.46 24.86
C SER A 12 3.74 4.65 25.27
N PRO A 13 3.65 4.16 26.51
CA PRO A 13 2.42 3.59 27.02
C PRO A 13 1.36 4.70 27.22
N LEU A 14 0.09 4.37 27.01
CA LEU A 14 -1.04 5.25 27.30
C LEU A 14 -1.82 4.83 28.55
N THR A 15 -1.78 3.54 28.92
CA THR A 15 -2.51 3.01 30.08
C THR A 15 -1.61 2.91 31.33
N ASP A 16 -0.61 2.03 31.34
CA ASP A 16 0.40 1.93 32.42
C ASP A 16 1.61 2.83 32.14
N LEU A 17 1.53 4.06 32.62
CA LEU A 17 2.58 5.07 32.48
C LEU A 17 3.86 4.77 33.27
N SER A 18 3.91 3.68 34.05
CA SER A 18 5.13 3.24 34.72
C SER A 18 6.10 2.52 33.78
N ILE A 19 5.60 2.01 32.65
CA ILE A 19 6.41 1.39 31.61
C ILE A 19 7.28 2.48 30.94
N PRO A 20 8.61 2.27 30.80
CA PRO A 20 9.48 3.25 30.18
C PRO A 20 9.17 3.44 28.69
N GLN A 21 9.36 4.67 28.22
CA GLN A 21 9.37 5.00 26.80
C GLN A 21 10.70 4.57 26.17
N ASP A 22 10.66 4.20 24.90
CA ASP A 22 11.87 3.88 24.12
C ASP A 22 11.65 4.22 22.64
N ASP A 23 12.73 4.24 21.86
CA ASP A 23 12.68 4.49 20.43
C ASP A 23 12.69 3.16 19.65
N ILE A 24 11.75 3.02 18.71
CA ILE A 24 11.62 1.86 17.83
C ILE A 24 11.80 2.25 16.37
N THR A 25 12.32 1.32 15.57
CA THR A 25 12.37 1.42 14.11
C THR A 25 11.63 0.25 13.50
N PHE A 26 11.02 0.46 12.33
CA PHE A 26 10.26 -0.57 11.64
C PHE A 26 11.07 -1.19 10.48
N PRO A 27 10.90 -2.50 10.20
CA PRO A 27 9.87 -3.39 10.75
C PRO A 27 10.22 -3.99 12.13
N ALA A 28 9.27 -4.00 13.07
CA ALA A 28 9.47 -4.57 14.40
C ALA A 28 8.14 -4.77 15.18
N PRO A 29 8.09 -5.76 16.10
CA PRO A 29 7.11 -5.79 17.17
C PRO A 29 7.44 -4.72 18.24
N LEU A 30 6.43 -4.22 18.95
CA LEU A 30 6.64 -3.30 20.08
C LEU A 30 7.52 -3.95 21.17
N SER A 31 7.37 -5.25 21.39
CA SER A 31 8.16 -6.01 22.38
C SER A 31 9.67 -6.03 22.10
N ALA A 32 10.13 -5.56 20.93
CA ALA A 32 11.55 -5.45 20.61
C ALA A 32 12.30 -4.42 21.49
N VAL A 33 11.61 -3.39 21.98
CA VAL A 33 12.21 -2.29 22.77
C VAL A 33 11.65 -2.20 24.19
N LEU A 34 10.56 -2.91 24.48
CA LEU A 34 9.93 -2.90 25.80
C LEU A 34 10.68 -3.79 26.82
N PRO A 35 10.48 -3.57 28.13
CA PRO A 35 11.06 -4.42 29.16
C PRO A 35 10.71 -5.90 28.97
N LYS A 36 11.74 -6.77 29.00
CA LYS A 36 11.59 -8.23 28.84
C LYS A 36 10.73 -8.91 29.91
N THR A 37 10.35 -8.18 30.96
CA THR A 37 9.45 -8.65 32.00
C THR A 37 8.00 -8.66 31.55
N LEU A 38 7.64 -7.86 30.55
CA LEU A 38 6.30 -7.85 29.97
C LEU A 38 6.15 -9.01 28.98
N SER A 39 5.06 -9.76 29.12
CA SER A 39 4.62 -10.75 28.15
C SER A 39 3.88 -10.08 26.98
N GLU A 40 3.77 -10.78 25.85
CA GLU A 40 3.02 -10.28 24.69
C GLU A 40 1.54 -10.05 25.00
N ALA A 41 0.96 -10.83 25.92
CA ALA A 41 -0.41 -10.63 26.38
C ALA A 41 -0.56 -9.33 27.18
N GLU A 42 0.36 -9.06 28.12
CA GLU A 42 0.38 -7.78 28.85
C GLU A 42 0.61 -6.60 27.91
N ILE A 43 1.45 -6.75 26.87
CA ILE A 43 1.64 -5.71 25.85
C ILE A 43 0.35 -5.49 25.05
N ALA A 44 -0.41 -6.55 24.74
CA ALA A 44 -1.65 -6.46 23.98
C ALA A 44 -2.82 -5.85 24.76
N GLU A 45 -2.83 -5.98 26.09
CA GLU A 45 -3.80 -5.33 26.98
C GLU A 45 -3.47 -3.85 27.26
N GLN A 46 -2.33 -3.36 26.78
CA GLN A 46 -1.91 -1.97 26.93
C GLN A 46 -2.20 -1.16 25.67
N GLU A 47 -2.56 0.10 25.85
CA GLU A 47 -2.62 1.05 24.76
C GLU A 47 -1.26 1.72 24.55
N TRP A 48 -0.90 1.95 23.29
CA TRP A 48 0.41 2.46 22.90
C TRP A 48 0.29 3.64 21.96
N HIS A 49 1.22 4.58 22.12
CA HIS A 49 1.39 5.72 21.24
C HIS A 49 2.77 5.73 20.63
N LEU A 50 2.82 5.66 19.30
CA LEU A 50 4.01 5.86 18.50
C LEU A 50 3.99 7.28 17.92
N MET A 51 5.08 8.03 18.10
CA MET A 51 5.23 9.37 17.53
C MET A 51 6.48 9.48 16.66
N HIS A 52 6.34 10.12 15.51
CA HIS A 52 7.47 10.46 14.63
C HIS A 52 7.29 11.85 14.04
N ASP A 53 8.31 12.70 14.22
CA ASP A 53 8.33 14.04 13.68
C ASP A 53 9.22 14.09 12.43
N ILE A 54 8.75 14.75 11.37
CA ILE A 54 9.55 15.09 10.20
C ILE A 54 9.54 16.60 9.97
N GLU A 55 10.60 17.11 9.34
CA GLU A 55 10.62 18.47 8.81
C GLU A 55 10.08 18.45 7.38
N VAL A 56 9.08 19.27 7.11
CA VAL A 56 8.46 19.44 5.80
C VAL A 56 8.90 20.76 5.21
N ASP A 57 9.57 20.71 4.06
CA ASP A 57 10.06 21.88 3.34
C ASP A 57 9.17 22.23 2.14
N GLU A 58 9.52 23.31 1.44
CA GLU A 58 8.81 23.74 0.24
C GLU A 58 8.91 22.72 -0.90
N ASP A 59 10.00 21.95 -0.96
CA ASP A 59 10.22 20.92 -1.98
C ASP A 59 9.25 19.75 -1.82
N LEU A 60 9.02 19.29 -0.58
CA LEU A 60 8.00 18.30 -0.29
C LEU A 60 6.60 18.86 -0.54
N LEU A 61 6.32 20.10 -0.14
CA LEU A 61 5.05 20.76 -0.42
C LEU A 61 4.85 21.05 -1.93
N SER A 62 5.91 21.00 -2.74
CA SER A 62 5.83 21.19 -4.19
C SER A 62 5.12 20.04 -4.91
N PHE A 63 4.97 18.87 -4.29
CA PHE A 63 4.26 17.74 -4.89
C PHE A 63 2.76 18.01 -4.93
N ALA A 64 2.12 17.59 -6.03
CA ALA A 64 0.71 17.85 -6.28
C ALA A 64 -0.21 17.02 -5.37
N ALA A 65 0.23 15.81 -5.02
CA ALA A 65 -0.40 14.96 -4.01
C ALA A 65 0.68 14.19 -3.23
N ILE A 66 0.37 13.83 -1.99
CA ILE A 66 1.25 13.08 -1.11
C ILE A 66 0.39 12.09 -0.34
N ASP A 67 0.55 10.80 -0.63
CA ASP A 67 -0.15 9.78 0.12
C ASP A 67 0.68 9.32 1.31
N LEU A 68 0.10 9.27 2.51
CA LEU A 68 0.61 8.41 3.57
C LEU A 68 0.21 6.97 3.24
N VAL A 69 1.19 6.07 3.26
CA VAL A 69 0.98 4.64 3.03
C VAL A 69 1.46 3.85 4.23
N LEU A 70 0.55 3.05 4.81
CA LEU A 70 0.85 2.09 5.85
C LEU A 70 0.48 0.69 5.36
N GLU A 71 1.33 -0.28 5.68
CA GLU A 71 1.14 -1.70 5.36
C GLU A 71 1.71 -2.53 6.50
N GLY A 72 1.08 -3.69 6.77
CA GLY A 72 1.57 -4.64 7.76
C GLY A 72 1.58 -4.06 9.15
N ILE A 73 0.43 -3.58 9.59
CA ILE A 73 0.22 -3.13 10.95
C ILE A 73 -0.68 -4.16 11.63
N ASP A 74 -0.22 -4.67 12.76
CA ASP A 74 -0.97 -5.53 13.65
C ASP A 74 -0.81 -4.90 15.03
N TYR A 75 -1.81 -4.53 15.81
CA TYR A 75 -3.24 -4.80 15.78
C TYR A 75 -4.03 -3.57 15.26
N HIS A 76 -5.31 -3.48 15.66
CA HIS A 76 -6.13 -2.28 15.53
C HIS A 76 -5.34 -1.02 15.93
N ALA A 77 -5.29 -0.04 15.04
CA ALA A 77 -4.59 1.22 15.30
C ALA A 77 -5.24 2.43 14.62
N GLU A 78 -5.30 3.55 15.32
CA GLU A 78 -5.68 4.84 14.74
C GLU A 78 -4.42 5.59 14.27
N VAL A 79 -4.44 6.07 13.02
CA VAL A 79 -3.34 6.86 12.45
C VAL A 79 -3.71 8.33 12.43
N ARG A 80 -2.83 9.19 12.94
CA ARG A 80 -3.02 10.65 12.96
C ARG A 80 -1.86 11.42 12.35
N LEU A 81 -2.15 12.63 11.90
CA LEU A 81 -1.17 13.61 11.48
C LEU A 81 -1.48 14.96 12.14
N ASN A 82 -0.52 15.50 12.86
CA ASN A 82 -0.63 16.76 13.60
C ASN A 82 -1.85 16.77 14.55
N GLY A 83 -2.12 15.63 15.22
CA GLY A 83 -3.28 15.43 16.09
C GLY A 83 -4.63 15.21 15.38
N GLY A 84 -4.69 15.26 14.04
CA GLY A 84 -5.91 15.00 13.27
C GLY A 84 -5.99 13.56 12.78
N ALA A 85 -7.14 12.90 13.00
CA ALA A 85 -7.39 11.52 12.56
C ALA A 85 -7.35 11.36 11.03
N LEU A 86 -6.65 10.32 10.57
CA LEU A 86 -6.52 9.98 9.16
C LEU A 86 -7.39 8.78 8.79
N PHE A 87 -7.13 7.63 9.38
CA PHE A 87 -7.83 6.36 9.16
C PHE A 87 -7.47 5.37 10.27
N ASP A 88 -8.31 4.36 10.42
CA ASP A 88 -8.07 3.24 11.30
C ASP A 88 -7.53 2.05 10.51
N CYS A 89 -6.63 1.31 11.13
CA CYS A 89 -6.07 0.08 10.62
C CYS A 89 -6.69 -1.08 11.39
N ASP A 90 -7.71 -1.71 10.82
CA ASP A 90 -8.55 -2.76 11.42
C ASP A 90 -8.27 -4.18 10.88
N GLY A 91 -7.27 -4.32 10.01
CA GLY A 91 -6.95 -5.57 9.31
C GLY A 91 -7.83 -5.89 8.10
N SER A 92 -8.79 -5.02 7.73
CA SER A 92 -9.65 -5.21 6.55
C SER A 92 -8.93 -4.99 5.22
N LEU A 93 -7.82 -4.26 5.22
CA LEU A 93 -7.02 -3.93 4.05
C LEU A 93 -5.57 -4.35 4.25
N ALA A 94 -4.94 -4.84 3.19
CA ALA A 94 -3.50 -5.11 3.23
C ALA A 94 -2.71 -3.80 3.32
N ILE A 95 -3.18 -2.75 2.63
CA ILE A 95 -2.51 -1.45 2.53
C ILE A 95 -3.53 -0.33 2.81
N TYR A 96 -3.21 0.52 3.77
CA TYR A 96 -3.97 1.74 4.09
C TYR A 96 -3.31 2.94 3.43
N ARG A 97 -4.13 3.83 2.85
CA ARG A 97 -3.65 4.98 2.11
C ARG A 97 -4.58 6.18 2.26
N LYS A 98 -3.99 7.37 2.47
CA LYS A 98 -4.73 8.64 2.42
C LYS A 98 -3.87 9.75 1.83
N ASP A 99 -4.48 10.60 1.00
CA ASP A 99 -3.85 11.84 0.55
C ASP A 99 -3.78 12.83 1.73
N ILE A 100 -2.55 13.12 2.17
CA ILE A 100 -2.26 14.00 3.31
C ILE A 100 -1.67 15.34 2.88
N ARG A 101 -1.45 15.57 1.57
CA ARG A 101 -0.86 16.82 1.09
C ARG A 101 -1.57 18.07 1.65
N PRO A 102 -2.91 18.14 1.72
CA PRO A 102 -3.60 19.32 2.28
C PRO A 102 -3.42 19.51 3.79
N LEU A 103 -3.00 18.46 4.51
CA LEU A 103 -2.89 18.42 5.97
C LEU A 103 -1.46 18.74 6.48
N LEU A 104 -0.47 18.64 5.58
CA LEU A 104 0.92 18.98 5.87
C LEU A 104 1.12 20.49 5.98
N LYS A 105 1.97 20.88 6.92
CA LYS A 105 2.36 22.28 7.18
C LYS A 105 3.84 22.46 6.84
N LEU A 106 4.28 23.67 6.51
CA LEU A 106 5.71 23.95 6.42
C LEU A 106 6.32 23.84 7.83
N GLY A 107 7.48 23.19 7.93
CA GLY A 107 8.17 22.93 9.19
C GLY A 107 7.83 21.56 9.78
N ARG A 108 7.88 21.47 11.12
CA ARG A 108 7.64 20.21 11.84
C ARG A 108 6.22 19.70 11.68
N ASN A 109 6.10 18.44 11.24
CA ASN A 109 4.84 17.68 11.21
C ASN A 109 5.00 16.38 11.99
N ARG A 110 3.96 16.00 12.73
CA ARG A 110 3.96 14.83 13.60
C ARG A 110 3.04 13.75 13.07
N PHE A 111 3.59 12.57 12.84
CA PHE A 111 2.86 11.34 12.57
C PHE A 111 2.68 10.57 13.87
N GLU A 112 1.48 10.02 14.05
CA GLU A 112 1.11 9.30 15.26
C GLU A 112 0.39 8.01 14.86
N ILE A 113 0.73 6.91 15.55
CA ILE A 113 0.01 5.63 15.44
C ILE A 113 -0.37 5.25 16.88
N LEU A 114 -1.67 5.11 17.12
CA LEU A 114 -2.22 4.75 18.42
C LEU A 114 -2.76 3.33 18.34
N PHE A 115 -2.14 2.40 19.06
CA PHE A 115 -2.74 1.07 19.28
C PHE A 115 -3.67 1.20 20.47
N LEU A 116 -4.98 1.11 20.20
CA LEU A 116 -6.05 1.33 21.15
C LEU A 116 -6.86 0.03 21.31
N GLU A 117 -7.55 -0.10 22.43
CA GLU A 117 -8.60 -1.11 22.54
C GLU A 117 -9.62 -0.89 21.43
N ALA A 118 -10.00 -1.96 20.73
CA ALA A 118 -11.01 -1.85 19.68
C ALA A 118 -12.36 -1.58 20.35
N ASP A 119 -12.99 -0.44 20.05
CA ASP A 119 -14.36 -0.16 20.48
C ASP A 119 -15.30 -1.21 19.85
N GLU A 120 -15.74 -2.19 20.64
CA GLU A 120 -16.71 -3.22 20.22
C GLU A 120 -18.07 -2.63 19.80
N ASP A 121 -18.32 -1.35 20.10
CA ASP A 121 -19.61 -0.66 19.92
C ASP A 121 -19.91 -0.21 18.48
N TRP A 122 -19.02 -0.45 17.51
CA TRP A 122 -19.29 -0.20 16.07
C TRP A 122 -19.99 -1.36 15.35
N LEU A 123 -20.60 -2.30 16.08
CA LEU A 123 -21.62 -3.23 15.54
C LEU A 123 -22.95 -2.51 15.23
N LEU A 124 -22.89 -1.35 14.57
CA LEU A 124 -24.03 -0.83 13.85
C LEU A 124 -23.94 -1.36 12.43
N ASP A 125 -24.96 -2.12 12.04
CA ASP A 125 -25.24 -2.65 10.71
C ASP A 125 -25.17 -1.54 9.62
N GLU A 126 -23.97 -1.06 9.28
CA GLU A 126 -23.74 -0.55 7.94
C GLU A 126 -23.81 -1.78 7.05
N GLU A 127 -24.97 -1.99 6.43
CA GLU A 127 -25.18 -2.94 5.35
C GLU A 127 -23.88 -3.00 4.56
N ALA A 128 -23.13 -4.10 4.75
CA ALA A 128 -21.85 -4.30 4.13
C ALA A 128 -22.07 -3.98 2.65
N THR A 129 -21.58 -2.82 2.21
CA THR A 129 -21.68 -2.48 0.80
C THR A 129 -20.81 -3.55 0.18
N GLU A 130 -21.44 -4.53 -0.46
CA GLU A 130 -20.77 -5.61 -1.18
C GLU A 130 -20.01 -4.94 -2.33
N LEU A 131 -18.90 -4.30 -2.00
CA LEU A 131 -17.90 -3.92 -2.95
C LEU A 131 -17.34 -5.25 -3.43
N CYS A 132 -17.71 -5.61 -4.65
CA CYS A 132 -17.11 -6.73 -5.36
C CYS A 132 -15.62 -6.42 -5.54
N PHE A 133 -14.79 -6.87 -4.59
CA PHE A 133 -13.34 -6.84 -4.72
C PHE A 133 -12.94 -7.91 -5.75
N LEU A 134 -12.77 -7.48 -7.00
CA LEU A 134 -12.22 -8.33 -8.06
C LEU A 134 -10.72 -8.53 -7.80
N GLY A 135 -10.41 -9.51 -6.94
CA GLY A 135 -9.06 -9.94 -6.58
C GLY A 135 -8.96 -10.18 -5.08
N GLU A 136 -8.62 -11.40 -4.66
CA GLU A 136 -8.24 -11.70 -3.28
C GLU A 136 -7.01 -10.84 -2.94
N GLN A 137 -7.20 -9.79 -2.13
CA GLN A 137 -6.08 -9.28 -1.35
C GLN A 137 -6.01 -10.17 -0.11
N ASP A 138 -5.23 -11.24 -0.18
CA ASP A 138 -4.78 -11.91 1.03
C ASP A 138 -4.11 -10.85 1.88
N THR A 139 -4.72 -10.47 3.01
CA THR A 139 -4.07 -9.66 4.02
C THR A 139 -2.95 -10.53 4.60
N PRO A 140 -1.67 -10.21 4.33
CA PRO A 140 -0.60 -11.05 4.80
C PRO A 140 -0.58 -11.01 6.33
N ASN A 141 -0.77 -12.16 6.97
CA ASN A 141 -0.52 -12.31 8.39
C ASN A 141 0.99 -12.31 8.61
N TYR A 142 1.52 -11.24 9.21
CA TYR A 142 2.96 -11.09 9.43
C TYR A 142 3.41 -11.77 10.72
N ASP A 143 2.75 -11.45 11.84
CA ASP A 143 3.08 -11.94 13.17
C ASP A 143 1.85 -11.78 14.09
N GLN A 144 1.81 -12.48 15.23
CA GLN A 144 0.72 -12.38 16.20
C GLN A 144 0.95 -11.28 17.25
N ARG A 145 2.11 -10.63 17.24
CA ARG A 145 2.45 -9.56 18.19
C ARG A 145 2.02 -8.21 17.67
N ILE A 146 1.80 -7.25 18.56
CA ILE A 146 1.62 -5.85 18.16
C ILE A 146 2.93 -5.35 17.54
N GLY A 147 2.85 -4.78 16.34
CA GLY A 147 3.98 -4.30 15.57
C GLY A 147 3.61 -3.64 14.24
N VAL A 148 4.64 -3.07 13.63
CA VAL A 148 4.58 -2.55 12.27
C VAL A 148 5.67 -3.27 11.47
N TRP A 149 5.24 -4.06 10.48
CA TRP A 149 6.04 -5.03 9.71
C TRP A 149 6.52 -4.50 8.37
N LYS A 150 6.05 -3.31 7.98
CA LYS A 150 6.66 -2.52 6.91
C LYS A 150 6.75 -1.07 7.33
N ALA A 151 7.90 -0.46 7.09
CA ALA A 151 8.10 0.93 7.41
C ALA A 151 7.08 1.80 6.66
N PRO A 152 6.33 2.67 7.35
CA PRO A 152 5.46 3.64 6.70
C PRO A 152 6.26 4.55 5.77
N TYR A 153 5.60 5.07 4.74
CA TYR A 153 6.24 5.99 3.82
C TYR A 153 5.25 6.96 3.20
N LEU A 154 5.78 8.07 2.66
CA LEU A 154 5.03 9.02 1.86
C LEU A 154 5.24 8.76 0.38
N GLN A 155 4.17 8.50 -0.36
CA GLN A 155 4.18 8.45 -1.82
C GLN A 155 3.95 9.85 -2.37
N CYS A 156 5.02 10.50 -2.81
CA CYS A 156 4.98 11.84 -3.38
C CYS A 156 4.70 11.76 -4.89
N ILE A 157 3.63 12.43 -5.33
CA ILE A 157 3.07 12.41 -6.69
C ILE A 157 3.24 13.79 -7.32
N ARG A 158 3.91 13.86 -8.48
CA ARG A 158 4.17 15.14 -9.16
C ARG A 158 3.07 15.49 -10.14
N HIS A 159 2.65 14.51 -10.94
CA HIS A 159 1.77 14.71 -12.09
C HIS A 159 0.62 13.70 -12.10
N LEU A 160 0.90 12.41 -11.88
CA LEU A 160 -0.07 11.33 -12.11
C LEU A 160 -0.09 10.33 -10.94
N ARG A 161 -1.28 10.01 -10.40
CA ARG A 161 -1.49 8.90 -9.47
C ARG A 161 -1.94 7.66 -10.23
N LEU A 162 -1.27 6.53 -10.05
CA LEU A 162 -1.74 5.25 -10.60
C LEU A 162 -2.85 4.72 -9.69
N ASN A 163 -4.04 4.48 -10.25
CA ASN A 163 -5.22 4.09 -9.49
C ASN A 163 -5.45 2.58 -9.50
N HIS A 164 -5.36 1.96 -10.67
CA HIS A 164 -5.41 0.51 -10.81
C HIS A 164 -4.80 0.08 -12.13
N VAL A 165 -4.55 -1.23 -12.24
CA VAL A 165 -4.07 -1.86 -13.47
C VAL A 165 -5.04 -2.98 -13.82
N SER A 166 -5.40 -3.11 -15.09
CA SER A 166 -6.13 -4.27 -15.57
C SER A 166 -5.39 -4.95 -16.71
N THR A 167 -5.71 -6.22 -16.92
CA THR A 167 -5.17 -6.97 -18.03
C THR A 167 -6.26 -7.73 -18.77
N GLU A 168 -6.13 -7.81 -20.08
CA GLU A 168 -7.00 -8.58 -20.96
C GLU A 168 -6.15 -9.52 -21.83
N GLN A 169 -6.61 -10.76 -21.98
CA GLN A 169 -5.94 -11.81 -22.73
C GLN A 169 -6.81 -12.22 -23.92
N VAL A 170 -6.25 -12.15 -25.13
CA VAL A 170 -6.90 -12.62 -26.35
C VAL A 170 -6.13 -13.83 -26.87
N TRP A 171 -6.77 -15.00 -26.86
CA TRP A 171 -6.14 -16.26 -27.17
C TRP A 171 -6.27 -16.64 -28.65
N HIS A 172 -5.20 -17.22 -29.19
CA HIS A 172 -5.11 -17.75 -30.54
C HIS A 172 -4.44 -19.13 -30.50
N HIS A 173 -4.33 -19.81 -31.65
CA HIS A 173 -3.90 -21.21 -31.68
C HIS A 173 -2.51 -21.50 -31.08
N SER A 174 -1.57 -20.55 -31.12
CA SER A 174 -0.17 -20.73 -30.70
C SER A 174 0.30 -19.80 -29.57
N GLY A 175 -0.60 -18.98 -29.01
CA GLY A 175 -0.23 -17.97 -28.03
C GLY A 175 -1.39 -17.03 -27.70
N CYS A 176 -1.07 -15.91 -27.06
CA CYS A 176 -2.06 -14.90 -26.74
C CYS A 176 -1.50 -13.49 -26.88
N GLU A 177 -2.40 -12.53 -27.09
CA GLU A 177 -2.13 -11.12 -26.89
C GLU A 177 -2.51 -10.75 -25.45
N LEU A 178 -1.63 -10.02 -24.76
CA LEU A 178 -1.86 -9.50 -23.42
C LEU A 178 -1.91 -7.97 -23.49
N LEU A 179 -3.09 -7.41 -23.31
CA LEU A 179 -3.29 -5.97 -23.15
C LEU A 179 -3.17 -5.62 -21.67
N VAL A 180 -2.30 -4.67 -21.32
CA VAL A 180 -2.15 -4.12 -19.98
C VAL A 180 -2.66 -2.68 -20.00
N ASN A 181 -3.72 -2.40 -19.25
CA ASN A 181 -4.30 -1.07 -19.10
C ASN A 181 -3.84 -0.45 -17.78
N LEU A 182 -3.38 0.80 -17.85
CA LEU A 182 -2.99 1.62 -16.71
C LEU A 182 -4.02 2.72 -16.54
N PHE A 183 -4.68 2.78 -15.40
CA PHE A 183 -5.65 3.84 -15.09
C PHE A 183 -5.07 4.79 -14.06
N PHE A 184 -5.19 6.09 -14.30
CA PHE A 184 -4.52 7.11 -13.50
C PHE A 184 -5.33 8.41 -13.38
N THR A 185 -5.05 9.16 -12.32
CA THR A 185 -5.57 10.52 -12.12
C THR A 185 -4.47 11.53 -12.40
N THR A 186 -4.78 12.52 -13.23
CA THR A 186 -3.91 13.66 -13.52
C THR A 186 -4.11 14.79 -12.51
N TYR A 187 -3.03 15.18 -11.83
CA TYR A 187 -3.00 16.28 -10.87
C TYR A 187 -2.35 17.54 -11.44
N SER A 188 -1.33 17.40 -12.27
CA SER A 188 -0.63 18.53 -12.87
C SER A 188 -0.10 18.17 -14.27
N PRO A 189 0.03 19.15 -15.17
CA PRO A 189 0.58 18.90 -16.50
C PRO A 189 2.05 18.51 -16.40
N GLY A 190 2.47 17.52 -17.19
CA GLY A 190 3.87 17.10 -17.27
C GLY A 190 4.11 16.13 -18.43
N LEU A 191 5.35 16.06 -18.90
CA LEU A 191 5.77 15.02 -19.84
C LEU A 191 6.09 13.76 -19.04
N VAL A 192 5.13 12.85 -18.97
CA VAL A 192 5.27 11.59 -18.22
C VAL A 192 5.19 10.41 -19.20
N SER A 193 6.00 9.38 -18.96
CA SER A 193 5.86 8.08 -19.60
C SER A 193 5.66 6.99 -18.55
N ALA A 194 4.84 6.01 -18.89
CA ALA A 194 4.77 4.75 -18.15
C ALA A 194 5.79 3.76 -18.70
N ALA A 195 6.34 2.92 -17.82
CA ALA A 195 7.06 1.72 -18.21
C ALA A 195 6.28 0.49 -17.76
N VAL A 196 5.97 -0.41 -18.69
CA VAL A 196 5.34 -1.70 -18.38
C VAL A 196 6.30 -2.81 -18.76
N LYS A 197 6.70 -3.62 -17.79
CA LYS A 197 7.58 -4.77 -17.96
C LYS A 197 6.81 -6.05 -17.76
N PHE A 198 6.90 -6.95 -18.73
CA PHE A 198 6.31 -8.29 -18.72
C PHE A 198 7.23 -9.24 -19.48
N ASP A 199 7.46 -10.43 -18.92
CA ASP A 199 8.25 -11.51 -19.53
C ASP A 199 9.60 -11.05 -20.12
N GLY A 200 10.35 -10.29 -19.33
CA GLY A 200 11.67 -9.74 -19.73
C GLY A 200 11.63 -8.59 -20.74
N ARG A 201 10.48 -8.30 -21.35
CA ARG A 201 10.26 -7.17 -22.27
C ARG A 201 9.79 -5.95 -21.49
N THR A 202 10.13 -4.75 -21.95
CA THR A 202 9.66 -3.49 -21.37
C THR A 202 9.25 -2.53 -22.46
N TYR A 203 8.02 -2.02 -22.38
CA TYR A 203 7.53 -0.96 -23.24
C TYR A 203 7.45 0.35 -22.47
N GLN A 204 7.84 1.44 -23.13
CA GLN A 204 7.68 2.80 -22.66
C GLN A 204 6.52 3.42 -23.43
N VAL A 205 5.52 3.94 -22.71
CA VAL A 205 4.33 4.56 -23.30
C VAL A 205 4.24 6.01 -22.85
N PRO A 206 4.26 6.99 -23.78
CA PRO A 206 4.02 8.38 -23.43
C PRO A 206 2.58 8.55 -22.94
N ILE A 207 2.40 9.31 -21.86
CA ILE A 207 1.07 9.55 -21.30
C ILE A 207 0.48 10.82 -21.93
N ASP A 208 -0.72 10.67 -22.49
CA ASP A 208 -1.58 11.82 -22.75
C ASP A 208 -2.25 12.23 -21.43
N VAL A 209 -1.84 13.38 -20.89
CA VAL A 209 -2.37 13.93 -19.64
C VAL A 209 -3.87 14.27 -19.69
N ARG A 210 -4.47 14.30 -20.89
CA ARG A 210 -5.92 14.48 -21.10
C ARG A 210 -6.71 13.17 -21.02
N SER A 211 -6.02 12.03 -21.09
CA SER A 211 -6.60 10.71 -20.87
C SER A 211 -6.61 10.39 -19.38
N ASP A 212 -7.43 9.43 -19.00
CA ASP A 212 -7.45 8.77 -17.68
C ASP A 212 -6.82 7.37 -17.72
N HIS A 213 -6.42 6.91 -18.91
CA HIS A 213 -5.77 5.61 -19.08
C HIS A 213 -4.76 5.59 -20.24
N ALA A 214 -3.88 4.58 -20.20
CA ALA A 214 -2.96 4.23 -21.27
C ALA A 214 -2.80 2.71 -21.32
N SER A 215 -2.52 2.17 -22.51
CA SER A 215 -2.48 0.71 -22.71
C SER A 215 -1.22 0.25 -23.41
N VAL A 216 -0.81 -0.98 -23.11
CA VAL A 216 0.35 -1.65 -23.69
C VAL A 216 -0.04 -3.05 -24.14
N LEU A 217 0.23 -3.38 -25.40
CA LEU A 217 -0.03 -4.72 -25.94
C LEU A 217 1.26 -5.54 -26.00
N PHE A 218 1.24 -6.74 -25.43
CA PHE A 218 2.30 -7.74 -25.54
C PHE A 218 1.83 -8.91 -26.38
N GLN A 219 2.71 -9.41 -27.25
CA GLN A 219 2.53 -10.70 -27.94
C GLN A 219 3.27 -11.78 -27.17
N VAL A 220 2.56 -12.82 -26.76
CA VAL A 220 3.08 -13.93 -25.96
C VAL A 220 3.03 -15.22 -26.76
N ASP A 221 4.19 -15.64 -27.25
CA ASP A 221 4.37 -16.91 -27.95
C ASP A 221 4.61 -18.02 -26.92
N ALA A 222 3.94 -19.17 -27.08
CA ALA A 222 4.06 -20.31 -26.17
C ALA A 222 3.92 -19.96 -24.66
N PRO A 223 2.77 -19.38 -24.25
CA PRO A 223 2.56 -18.94 -22.87
C PRO A 223 2.59 -20.11 -21.87
N LYS A 224 3.13 -19.85 -20.67
CA LYS A 224 2.94 -20.72 -19.50
C LYS A 224 1.49 -20.59 -19.06
N ILE A 225 0.73 -21.68 -19.19
CA ILE A 225 -0.70 -21.68 -18.86
C ILE A 225 -0.87 -21.88 -17.35
N TYR A 226 -1.58 -20.96 -16.71
CA TYR A 226 -1.97 -21.05 -15.31
C TYR A 226 -3.28 -21.83 -15.17
N ASP A 227 -3.22 -22.98 -14.49
CA ASP A 227 -4.39 -23.78 -14.13
C ASP A 227 -4.89 -23.39 -12.73
N VAL A 228 -6.02 -22.69 -12.67
CA VAL A 228 -6.67 -22.27 -11.42
C VAL A 228 -7.02 -23.45 -10.52
N ARG A 229 -7.29 -24.64 -11.08
CA ARG A 229 -7.61 -25.85 -10.29
C ARG A 229 -6.38 -26.53 -9.72
N ARG A 230 -5.20 -26.20 -10.23
CA ARG A 230 -3.90 -26.74 -9.81
C ARG A 230 -2.87 -25.60 -9.79
N PRO A 231 -3.04 -24.62 -8.90
CA PRO A 231 -2.24 -23.40 -8.92
C PRO A 231 -0.77 -23.74 -8.65
N ARG A 232 0.13 -23.24 -9.50
CA ARG A 232 1.58 -23.31 -9.30
C ARG A 232 2.20 -21.95 -9.48
N ALA A 233 3.05 -21.57 -8.53
CA ALA A 233 3.75 -20.28 -8.57
C ALA A 233 4.68 -20.14 -9.79
N GLU A 234 5.20 -21.24 -10.34
CA GLU A 234 6.07 -21.25 -11.53
C GLU A 234 5.34 -20.83 -12.83
N ASP A 235 4.02 -21.02 -12.87
CA ASP A 235 3.18 -20.68 -14.02
C ASP A 235 2.78 -19.20 -14.03
N LEU A 236 3.01 -18.47 -12.92
CA LEU A 236 2.75 -17.04 -12.83
C LEU A 236 3.83 -16.22 -13.54
N TYR A 237 3.38 -15.14 -14.17
CA TYR A 237 4.22 -14.06 -14.68
C TYR A 237 4.24 -12.90 -13.69
N ILE A 238 5.28 -12.07 -13.79
CA ILE A 238 5.34 -10.81 -13.04
C ILE A 238 5.16 -9.65 -14.02
N ILE A 239 4.13 -8.85 -13.78
CA ILE A 239 3.98 -7.53 -14.41
C ILE A 239 4.59 -6.50 -13.46
N THR A 240 5.46 -5.64 -13.98
CA THR A 240 5.93 -4.45 -13.26
C THR A 240 5.49 -3.20 -14.01
N VAL A 241 4.75 -2.33 -13.34
CA VAL A 241 4.32 -1.03 -13.85
C VAL A 241 5.07 0.05 -13.10
N GLN A 242 5.61 1.02 -13.85
CA GLN A 242 6.16 2.25 -13.32
C GLN A 242 5.45 3.46 -13.93
N LEU A 243 4.92 4.35 -13.08
CA LEU A 243 4.25 5.59 -13.51
C LEU A 243 4.58 6.73 -12.54
N ASP A 244 5.17 7.82 -13.04
CA ASP A 244 5.48 9.02 -12.24
C ASP A 244 6.23 8.73 -10.92
N GLY A 245 7.15 7.76 -10.97
CA GLY A 245 7.93 7.31 -9.80
C GLY A 245 7.16 6.45 -8.80
N GLN A 246 5.97 5.97 -9.14
CA GLN A 246 5.29 4.84 -8.48
C GLN A 246 5.72 3.55 -9.17
N ILE A 247 5.94 2.48 -8.41
CA ILE A 247 6.28 1.15 -8.93
C ILE A 247 5.32 0.14 -8.31
N LYS A 248 4.65 -0.65 -9.14
CA LYS A 248 3.74 -1.71 -8.71
C LYS A 248 4.09 -3.01 -9.41
N ARG A 249 3.99 -4.12 -8.67
CA ARG A 249 4.29 -5.46 -9.15
C ARG A 249 3.11 -6.36 -8.90
N PHE A 250 2.71 -7.12 -9.91
CA PHE A 250 1.58 -8.03 -9.84
C PHE A 250 1.97 -9.40 -10.36
N GLN A 251 1.40 -10.44 -9.75
CA GLN A 251 1.45 -11.79 -10.30
C GLN A 251 0.26 -11.97 -11.24
N LEU A 252 0.52 -12.47 -12.44
CA LEU A 252 -0.51 -12.73 -13.46
C LEU A 252 -0.41 -14.18 -13.93
N GLY A 253 -1.52 -14.91 -13.85
CA GLY A 253 -1.70 -16.18 -14.53
C GLY A 253 -2.32 -15.97 -15.91
N LEU A 254 -1.71 -16.55 -16.95
CA LEU A 254 -2.32 -16.58 -18.28
C LEU A 254 -3.28 -17.78 -18.37
N SER A 255 -4.55 -17.54 -18.64
CA SER A 255 -5.60 -18.58 -18.64
C SER A 255 -6.71 -18.28 -19.65
N GLU A 256 -7.03 -19.24 -20.51
CA GLU A 256 -8.18 -19.14 -21.44
C GLU A 256 -9.53 -19.03 -20.71
N ALA A 257 -9.61 -19.52 -19.48
CA ALA A 257 -10.83 -19.44 -18.67
C ALA A 257 -10.96 -18.12 -17.90
N HIS A 258 -9.84 -17.42 -17.67
CA HIS A 258 -9.77 -16.19 -16.88
C HIS A 258 -8.93 -15.15 -17.64
N CYS A 259 -9.51 -14.63 -18.72
CA CYS A 259 -8.82 -13.73 -19.62
C CYS A 259 -8.69 -12.29 -19.09
N VAL A 260 -9.38 -11.94 -18.01
CA VAL A 260 -9.36 -10.58 -17.44
C VAL A 260 -8.87 -10.62 -16.00
N SER A 261 -8.01 -9.69 -15.62
CA SER A 261 -7.58 -9.51 -14.24
C SER A 261 -7.60 -8.03 -13.87
N HIS A 262 -7.91 -7.75 -12.61
CA HIS A 262 -7.95 -6.40 -12.05
C HIS A 262 -7.04 -6.34 -10.83
N PHE A 263 -6.25 -5.26 -10.74
CA PHE A 263 -5.27 -5.06 -9.69
C PHE A 263 -5.50 -3.68 -9.05
N PRO A 264 -6.25 -3.60 -7.93
CA PRO A 264 -6.41 -2.37 -7.15
C PRO A 264 -5.10 -1.99 -6.43
N LEU A 265 -4.91 -0.71 -6.06
CA LEU A 265 -3.62 -0.13 -5.61
C LEU A 265 -3.59 0.70 -4.34
#